data_AF-A0A0G2FLM7-F1
#
_entry.id   AF-A0A0G2FLM7-F1
#
_cell.length_a   1.000
_cell.length_b   1.000
_cell.length_c   1.000
_cell.angle_alpha   90.00
_cell.angle_beta   90.00
_cell.angle_gamma   90.00
#
_symmetry.space_group_name_H-M   'P 1'
#
loop_
_entity.id
_entity.type
_entity.pdbx_description
1 polymer ?
#
loop_
_entity_poly.entity_id
_entity_poly.type
_entity_poly.pdbx_seq_one_letter_code
_entity_poly.pdbx_strand_id
1 'polypeptide(L)'
;MEPTILAVLAQNAHDVGASDVVACGSTLGNLLRFIRGEDKQFRFLVELIEGAVFFIRRENTPHELIPDVKGYGHSFPEAYTTWDAEVKGSVSHQRVLSYRFGGLGFLVRFEGDGYIEGEDEKGSYIGISKATEGNAKDAVDGLAVALDQSRVAAIAPSTSSELMVSSVGRLINQERIFDLKTRSIRRKEAATFEDTFAEQLPRLWVSQVPKFILAYHDRGIFEDITVKDAREDVKSWERDQADVLSRLAALIHHIVDLVKSRPDGKLELRHVKVGSLEVREQLADAGDALSDAARVLWAKERGTYDGVASERDDLDYGQDDDDDEDAFGWDERSEPDFTACSADDCGYCGRCSY
;
A
#
# COMPACT_ATOMS: atom_id res chain seq x y z
N MET A 1 2.95 -4.15 8.39
CA MET A 1 1.53 -3.88 8.75
C MET A 1 1.45 -2.75 9.77
N GLU A 2 2.40 -2.67 10.68
CA GLU A 2 2.48 -1.68 11.76
C GLU A 2 2.13 -0.22 11.43
N PRO A 3 2.65 0.46 10.38
CA PRO A 3 2.26 1.84 10.09
C PRO A 3 0.76 2.04 9.89
N THR A 4 0.10 1.02 9.36
CA THR A 4 -1.35 1.00 9.14
C THR A 4 -2.10 0.93 10.46
N ILE A 5 -1.63 0.11 11.40
CA ILE A 5 -2.27 0.00 12.71
C ILE A 5 -2.08 1.28 13.51
N LEU A 6 -0.87 1.85 13.52
CA LEU A 6 -0.63 3.12 14.20
C LEU A 6 -1.45 4.27 13.61
N ALA A 7 -1.62 4.32 12.28
CA ALA A 7 -2.48 5.30 11.64
C ALA A 7 -3.96 5.13 12.03
N VAL A 8 -4.47 3.90 12.08
CA VAL A 8 -5.86 3.63 12.51
C VAL A 8 -6.07 4.00 13.98
N LEU A 9 -5.13 3.64 14.85
CA LEU A 9 -5.18 4.01 16.27
C LEU A 9 -5.18 5.53 16.47
N ALA A 10 -4.41 6.26 15.67
CA ALA A 10 -4.37 7.72 15.72
C ALA A 10 -5.65 8.38 15.15
N GLN A 11 -6.28 7.78 14.14
CA GLN A 11 -7.37 8.41 13.39
C GLN A 11 -8.77 7.98 13.87
N ASN A 12 -8.99 6.68 14.12
CA ASN A 12 -10.31 6.15 14.42
C ASN A 12 -10.21 4.83 15.20
N ALA A 13 -9.95 4.95 16.50
CA ALA A 13 -9.67 3.82 17.38
C ALA A 13 -10.90 2.91 17.62
N HIS A 14 -12.13 3.40 17.47
CA HIS A 14 -13.35 2.62 17.67
C HIS A 14 -13.45 1.38 16.75
N ASP A 15 -13.00 1.49 15.49
CA ASP A 15 -13.06 0.38 14.52
C ASP A 15 -12.05 -0.74 14.84
N VAL A 16 -11.07 -0.47 15.71
CA VAL A 16 -10.09 -1.46 16.18
C VAL A 16 -10.77 -2.54 17.02
N GLY A 17 -11.61 -2.16 17.98
CA GLY A 17 -12.26 -3.11 18.90
C GLY A 17 -13.22 -4.08 18.20
N ALA A 18 -13.87 -3.65 17.12
CA ALA A 18 -14.85 -4.45 16.39
C ALA A 18 -14.25 -5.37 15.30
N SER A 19 -12.93 -5.30 15.08
CA SER A 19 -12.27 -6.05 14.02
C SER A 19 -11.92 -7.49 14.46
N ASP A 20 -12.28 -8.45 13.63
CA ASP A 20 -11.90 -9.86 13.76
C ASP A 20 -10.71 -10.20 12.88
N VAL A 21 -10.62 -9.58 11.69
CA VAL A 21 -9.57 -9.81 10.70
C VAL A 21 -8.97 -8.49 10.23
N VAL A 22 -7.64 -8.37 10.28
CA VAL A 22 -6.88 -7.28 9.67
C VAL A 22 -6.12 -7.83 8.47
N ALA A 23 -6.31 -7.26 7.28
CA ALA A 23 -5.72 -7.82 6.07
C ALA A 23 -5.26 -6.75 5.07
N CYS A 24 -4.38 -7.16 4.15
CA CYS A 24 -4.16 -6.41 2.93
C CYS A 24 -5.22 -6.80 1.88
N GLY A 25 -5.58 -5.88 0.99
CA GLY A 25 -6.40 -6.17 -0.18
C GLY A 25 -5.75 -7.24 -1.08
N SER A 26 -4.40 -7.29 -1.10
CA SER A 26 -3.65 -8.33 -1.81
C SER A 26 -3.80 -9.72 -1.19
N THR A 27 -3.78 -9.86 0.15
CA THR A 27 -3.92 -11.16 0.81
C THR A 27 -5.34 -11.71 0.67
N LEU A 28 -6.36 -10.85 0.80
CA LEU A 28 -7.75 -11.24 0.52
C LEU A 28 -7.96 -11.56 -0.96
N GLY A 29 -7.41 -10.74 -1.85
CA GLY A 29 -7.42 -10.99 -3.29
C GLY A 29 -6.80 -12.35 -3.64
N ASN A 30 -5.69 -12.72 -3.02
CA ASN A 30 -5.06 -14.03 -3.22
C ASN A 30 -5.96 -15.20 -2.78
N LEU A 31 -6.63 -15.10 -1.63
CA LEU A 31 -7.59 -16.12 -1.20
C LEU A 31 -8.79 -16.21 -2.15
N LEU A 32 -9.30 -15.08 -2.63
CA LEU A 32 -10.38 -15.05 -3.61
C LEU A 32 -9.97 -15.72 -4.93
N ARG A 33 -8.76 -15.43 -5.43
CA ARG A 33 -8.18 -16.12 -6.61
C ARG A 33 -8.10 -17.63 -6.40
N PHE A 34 -7.65 -18.05 -5.22
CA PHE A 34 -7.59 -19.47 -4.85
C PHE A 34 -8.96 -20.15 -4.93
N ILE A 35 -10.00 -19.55 -4.35
CA ILE A 35 -11.37 -20.11 -4.38
C ILE A 35 -11.92 -20.18 -5.81
N ARG A 36 -11.57 -19.19 -6.65
CA ARG A 36 -11.93 -19.13 -8.08
C ARG A 36 -11.12 -20.10 -8.95
N GLY A 37 -10.15 -20.81 -8.38
CA GLY A 37 -9.33 -21.80 -9.09
C GLY A 37 -8.29 -21.18 -10.03
N GLU A 38 -7.90 -19.93 -9.79
CA GLU A 38 -6.87 -19.26 -10.57
C GLU A 38 -5.48 -19.80 -10.23
N ASP A 39 -4.69 -20.11 -11.26
CA ASP A 39 -3.32 -20.62 -11.11
C ASP A 39 -2.33 -19.48 -10.84
N LYS A 40 -2.40 -18.93 -9.62
CA LYS A 40 -1.50 -17.86 -9.17
C LYS A 40 -0.91 -18.18 -7.81
N GLN A 41 0.38 -18.53 -7.80
CA GLN A 41 1.10 -18.80 -6.56
C GLN A 41 1.13 -17.58 -5.64
N PHE A 42 1.00 -17.83 -4.34
CA PHE A 42 1.16 -16.83 -3.30
C PHE A 42 1.58 -17.47 -1.98
N ARG A 43 2.12 -16.62 -1.09
CA ARG A 43 2.29 -16.94 0.31
C ARG A 43 2.04 -15.70 1.17
N PHE A 44 1.54 -15.88 2.38
CA PHE A 44 1.41 -14.81 3.36
C PHE A 44 1.36 -15.37 4.78
N LEU A 45 1.68 -14.54 5.75
CA LEU A 45 1.70 -14.88 7.16
C LEU A 45 0.33 -14.60 7.78
N VAL A 46 -0.06 -15.43 8.74
CA VAL A 46 -1.25 -15.25 9.56
C VAL A 46 -0.84 -15.25 11.02
N GLU A 47 -1.27 -14.24 11.75
CA GLU A 47 -0.94 -14.09 13.17
C GLU A 47 -2.16 -13.68 14.00
N LEU A 48 -2.36 -14.31 15.15
CA LEU A 48 -3.35 -13.92 16.16
C LEU A 48 -2.73 -12.89 17.11
N ILE A 49 -3.34 -11.71 17.19
CA ILE A 49 -2.89 -10.61 18.05
C ILE A 49 -4.08 -10.04 18.80
N GLU A 50 -4.10 -10.22 20.11
CA GLU A 50 -5.13 -9.66 21.00
C GLU A 50 -6.58 -9.98 20.54
N GLY A 51 -6.77 -11.22 20.08
CA GLY A 51 -8.06 -11.73 19.61
C GLY A 51 -8.39 -11.45 18.13
N ALA A 52 -7.62 -10.61 17.43
CA ALA A 52 -7.79 -10.35 16.00
C ALA A 52 -6.78 -11.14 15.16
N VAL A 53 -7.16 -11.54 13.95
CA VAL A 53 -6.30 -12.32 13.04
C VAL A 53 -5.75 -11.42 11.93
N PHE A 54 -4.43 -11.35 11.82
CA PHE A 54 -3.70 -10.50 10.88
C PHE A 54 -3.22 -11.31 9.68
N PHE A 55 -3.62 -10.92 8.47
CA PHE A 55 -3.09 -11.44 7.20
C PHE A 55 -2.01 -10.49 6.68
N ILE A 56 -0.75 -10.91 6.82
CA ILE A 56 0.42 -10.08 6.58
C ILE A 56 1.12 -10.57 5.32
N ARG A 57 1.35 -9.66 4.37
CA ARG A 57 2.10 -9.97 3.16
C ARG A 57 3.50 -10.43 3.55
N ARG A 58 3.91 -11.61 3.05
CA ARG A 58 5.31 -12.03 3.09
C ARG A 58 5.99 -11.54 1.82
N GLU A 59 6.71 -10.43 1.94
CA GLU A 59 7.38 -9.82 0.80
C GLU A 59 8.57 -10.66 0.34
N ASN A 60 8.85 -10.60 -0.96
CA ASN A 60 10.10 -11.09 -1.50
C ASN A 60 11.21 -10.13 -1.09
N THR A 61 12.47 -10.57 -1.18
CA THR A 61 13.58 -9.71 -0.77
C THR A 61 13.60 -8.45 -1.63
N PRO A 62 13.93 -7.26 -1.07
CA PRO A 62 14.04 -6.03 -1.84
C PRO A 62 15.06 -6.09 -2.99
N HIS A 63 15.95 -7.07 -2.94
CA HIS A 63 16.98 -7.34 -3.96
C HIS A 63 16.45 -8.16 -5.15
N GLU A 64 15.23 -8.70 -5.07
CA GLU A 64 14.62 -9.44 -6.17
C GLU A 64 14.13 -8.47 -7.25
N LEU A 65 14.99 -8.23 -8.24
CA LEU A 65 14.61 -7.49 -9.44
C LEU A 65 13.66 -8.34 -10.30
N ILE A 66 12.57 -7.73 -10.74
CA ILE A 66 11.74 -8.31 -11.80
C ILE A 66 12.46 -8.00 -13.13
N PRO A 67 13.01 -9.00 -13.84
CA PRO A 67 13.64 -8.75 -15.13
C PRO A 67 12.59 -8.26 -16.14
N ASP A 68 12.99 -7.36 -17.05
CA ASP A 68 12.17 -6.92 -18.17
C ASP A 68 10.83 -6.25 -17.81
N VAL A 69 10.77 -5.47 -16.72
CA VAL A 69 9.59 -4.62 -16.45
C VAL A 69 9.46 -3.56 -17.54
N LYS A 70 8.60 -3.85 -18.52
CA LYS A 70 8.20 -2.94 -19.59
C LYS A 70 6.75 -2.52 -19.33
N GLY A 71 6.54 -1.25 -19.04
CA GLY A 71 5.21 -0.72 -18.82
C GLY A 71 5.22 0.73 -18.35
N TYR A 72 4.07 1.38 -18.50
CA TYR A 72 3.88 2.79 -18.14
C TYR A 72 2.96 2.90 -16.91
N GLY A 73 3.01 1.91 -16.03
CA GLY A 73 2.13 1.78 -14.87
C GLY A 73 2.42 2.82 -13.78
N HIS A 74 3.66 3.29 -13.65
CA HIS A 74 4.06 4.31 -12.69
C HIS A 74 4.08 5.71 -13.31
N SER A 75 4.59 5.82 -14.55
CA SER A 75 4.70 7.09 -15.25
C SER A 75 3.34 7.72 -15.57
N PHE A 76 2.28 6.92 -15.72
CA PHE A 76 0.94 7.45 -15.97
C PHE A 76 0.37 8.16 -14.72
N PRO A 77 0.25 7.51 -13.54
CA PRO A 77 -0.11 8.22 -12.32
C PRO A 77 0.72 9.48 -12.08
N GLU A 78 2.05 9.40 -12.23
CA GLU A 78 2.94 10.55 -12.04
C GLU A 78 2.62 11.74 -12.97
N ALA A 79 2.25 11.47 -14.22
CA ALA A 79 1.94 12.51 -15.20
C ALA A 79 0.48 13.02 -15.12
N TYR A 80 -0.44 12.22 -14.59
CA TYR A 80 -1.89 12.49 -14.62
C TYR A 80 -2.51 12.74 -13.24
N THR A 81 -1.71 12.74 -12.18
CA THR A 81 -2.16 13.03 -10.81
C THR A 81 -1.22 14.03 -10.14
N THR A 82 -1.69 14.67 -9.08
CA THR A 82 -0.90 15.57 -8.25
C THR A 82 -1.10 15.23 -6.78
N TRP A 83 -0.05 15.43 -5.98
CA TRP A 83 -0.14 15.35 -4.53
C TRP A 83 -0.67 16.65 -3.95
N ASP A 84 -1.55 16.57 -2.96
CA ASP A 84 -1.89 17.73 -2.14
C ASP A 84 -0.64 18.22 -1.40
N ALA A 85 -0.54 19.53 -1.16
CA ALA A 85 0.65 20.15 -0.59
C ALA A 85 1.08 19.53 0.75
N GLU A 86 0.11 19.12 1.58
CA GLU A 86 0.33 18.55 2.92
C GLU A 86 0.93 17.14 2.91
N VAL A 87 0.78 16.41 1.79
CA VAL A 87 1.26 15.02 1.63
C VAL A 87 2.29 14.90 0.50
N LYS A 88 2.74 16.02 -0.05
CA LYS A 88 3.77 16.06 -1.08
C LYS A 88 5.08 15.50 -0.52
N GLY A 89 5.71 14.59 -1.25
CA GLY A 89 6.89 13.86 -0.79
C GLY A 89 6.58 12.50 -0.16
N SER A 90 5.31 12.11 -0.06
CA SER A 90 4.92 10.75 0.32
C SER A 90 5.43 9.72 -0.69
N VAL A 91 5.89 8.56 -0.19
CA VAL A 91 6.36 7.44 -1.02
C VAL A 91 5.20 6.54 -1.47
N SER A 92 4.12 6.47 -0.69
CA SER A 92 2.93 5.68 -1.04
C SER A 92 1.68 6.25 -0.36
N HIS A 93 0.51 5.92 -0.90
CA HIS A 93 -0.78 6.21 -0.29
C HIS A 93 -1.50 4.91 0.08
N GLN A 94 -1.72 4.69 1.38
CA GLN A 94 -2.44 3.52 1.88
C GLN A 94 -3.76 3.96 2.50
N ARG A 95 -4.82 3.22 2.20
CA ARG A 95 -6.16 3.44 2.75
C ARG A 95 -6.62 2.22 3.53
N VAL A 96 -7.32 2.45 4.63
CA VAL A 96 -7.89 1.39 5.47
C VAL A 96 -9.41 1.50 5.45
N LEU A 97 -10.06 0.37 5.21
CA LEU A 97 -11.52 0.23 5.22
C LEU A 97 -11.97 -0.62 6.40
N SER A 98 -13.07 -0.22 7.02
CA SER A 98 -13.82 -1.03 7.97
C SER A 98 -15.09 -1.53 7.28
N TYR A 99 -15.26 -2.85 7.18
CA TYR A 99 -16.50 -3.46 6.67
C TYR A 99 -16.76 -4.84 7.27
N ARG A 100 -17.97 -5.39 7.03
CA ARG A 100 -18.32 -6.74 7.46
C ARG A 100 -18.44 -7.69 6.27
N PHE A 101 -17.95 -8.91 6.44
CA PHE A 101 -18.07 -9.97 5.45
C PHE A 101 -18.14 -11.34 6.12
N GLY A 102 -19.03 -12.22 5.67
CA GLY A 102 -19.15 -13.57 6.23
C GLY A 102 -19.43 -13.63 7.74
N GLY A 103 -20.01 -12.57 8.32
CA GLY A 103 -20.24 -12.43 9.76
C GLY A 103 -19.08 -11.82 10.55
N LEU A 104 -17.89 -11.66 9.96
CA LEU A 104 -16.69 -11.10 10.60
C LEU A 104 -16.54 -9.61 10.30
N GLY A 105 -15.96 -8.86 11.24
CA GLY A 105 -15.49 -7.48 11.04
C GLY A 105 -14.08 -7.46 10.44
N PHE A 106 -13.89 -6.68 9.38
CA PHE A 106 -12.62 -6.55 8.67
C PHE A 106 -12.07 -5.14 8.75
N LEU A 107 -10.75 -5.04 8.97
CA LEU A 107 -9.94 -3.88 8.62
C LEU A 107 -9.07 -4.24 7.42
N VAL A 108 -9.34 -3.63 6.26
CA VAL A 108 -8.64 -3.94 5.01
C VAL A 108 -7.84 -2.75 4.52
N ARG A 109 -6.53 -2.95 4.45
CA ARG A 109 -5.60 -1.99 3.86
C ARG A 109 -5.43 -2.23 2.37
N PHE A 110 -5.49 -1.17 1.57
CA PHE A 110 -5.09 -1.22 0.17
C PHE A 110 -4.37 0.06 -0.25
N GLU A 111 -3.61 -0.03 -1.33
CA GLU A 111 -3.02 1.12 -2.00
C GLU A 111 -4.01 1.64 -3.04
N GLY A 112 -4.43 2.90 -2.90
CA GLY A 112 -5.30 3.58 -3.87
C GLY A 112 -4.48 4.46 -4.79
N ASP A 113 -4.85 4.53 -6.07
CA ASP A 113 -4.08 5.29 -7.07
C ASP A 113 -4.38 6.79 -7.03
N GLY A 114 -5.47 7.20 -6.37
CA GLY A 114 -5.79 8.60 -6.14
C GLY A 114 -7.27 8.84 -5.87
N TYR A 115 -7.66 10.11 -5.97
CA TYR A 115 -9.05 10.53 -5.85
C TYR A 115 -9.42 11.58 -6.89
N ILE A 116 -10.69 11.64 -7.27
CA ILE A 116 -11.23 12.69 -8.14
C ILE A 116 -11.72 13.84 -7.27
N GLU A 117 -11.31 15.07 -7.59
CA GLU A 117 -11.80 16.28 -6.92
C GLU A 117 -13.33 16.40 -6.95
N GLY A 118 -13.91 16.79 -5.82
CA GLY A 118 -15.35 17.02 -5.71
C GLY A 118 -15.74 18.34 -6.38
N GLU A 119 -16.96 18.43 -6.92
CA GLU A 119 -17.44 19.68 -7.52
C GLU A 119 -17.48 20.84 -6.51
N ASP A 120 -17.72 20.53 -5.23
CA ASP A 120 -17.75 21.49 -4.12
C ASP A 120 -16.37 22.05 -3.75
N GLU A 121 -15.28 21.47 -4.28
CA GLU A 121 -13.89 21.83 -3.98
C GLU A 121 -13.22 22.63 -5.09
N LYS A 122 -13.90 22.81 -6.22
CA LYS A 122 -13.45 23.62 -7.37
C LYS A 122 -13.20 25.11 -7.03
N GLY A 123 -13.50 25.55 -5.81
CA GLY A 123 -13.27 26.90 -5.30
C GLY A 123 -12.04 27.10 -4.42
N SER A 124 -11.27 26.05 -4.09
CA SER A 124 -10.10 26.15 -3.19
C SER A 124 -8.74 26.18 -3.88
N TYR A 125 -8.68 25.84 -5.17
CA TYR A 125 -7.53 26.23 -5.96
C TYR A 125 -7.74 27.70 -6.30
N ILE A 126 -6.77 28.54 -5.93
CA ILE A 126 -6.56 29.81 -6.63
C ILE A 126 -6.26 29.39 -8.07
N GLY A 127 -7.32 29.14 -8.83
CA GLY A 127 -7.25 29.08 -10.26
C GLY A 127 -6.58 30.38 -10.65
N ILE A 128 -5.50 30.27 -11.42
CA ILE A 128 -5.03 31.38 -12.23
C ILE A 128 -6.20 31.67 -13.17
N SER A 129 -7.16 32.44 -12.66
CA SER A 129 -8.11 33.18 -13.46
C SER A 129 -7.24 33.85 -14.50
N LYS A 130 -7.50 33.55 -15.78
CA LYS A 130 -6.92 34.25 -16.92
C LYS A 130 -6.72 35.69 -16.51
N ALA A 131 -5.48 36.10 -16.32
CA ALA A 131 -5.15 37.45 -15.92
C ALA A 131 -5.69 38.37 -17.01
N THR A 132 -6.86 38.94 -16.77
CA THR A 132 -7.22 40.23 -17.35
C THR A 132 -6.16 41.20 -16.87
N GLU A 133 -5.37 41.69 -17.82
CA GLU A 133 -4.36 42.74 -17.73
C GLU A 133 -4.30 43.43 -16.35
N GLY A 134 -3.47 42.87 -15.46
CA GLY A 134 -3.28 43.34 -14.09
C GLY A 134 -1.84 43.09 -13.66
N ASN A 135 -1.22 44.16 -13.16
CA ASN A 135 0.17 44.35 -12.70
C ASN A 135 1.12 43.14 -12.67
N ALA A 136 2.25 43.28 -13.37
CA ALA A 136 3.32 42.30 -13.41
C ALA A 136 3.88 41.88 -12.04
N LYS A 137 3.67 42.67 -10.97
CA LYS A 137 4.09 42.32 -9.59
C LYS A 137 3.26 41.21 -8.95
N ASP A 138 1.96 41.20 -9.17
CA ASP A 138 1.05 40.21 -8.57
C ASP A 138 1.26 38.81 -9.17
N ALA A 139 1.71 38.76 -10.43
CA ALA A 139 2.08 37.52 -11.11
C ALA A 139 3.39 36.92 -10.59
N VAL A 140 4.37 37.73 -10.17
CA VAL A 140 5.62 37.23 -9.60
C VAL A 140 5.44 36.75 -8.17
N ASP A 141 4.62 37.45 -7.38
CA ASP A 141 4.29 37.03 -6.02
C ASP A 141 3.48 35.72 -6.02
N GLY A 142 2.54 35.57 -6.96
CA GLY A 142 1.82 34.30 -7.17
C GLY A 142 2.74 33.15 -7.59
N LEU A 143 3.75 33.43 -8.43
CA LEU A 143 4.75 32.45 -8.84
C LEU A 143 5.69 32.07 -7.68
N ALA A 144 6.10 33.03 -6.85
CA ALA A 144 6.92 32.79 -5.66
C ALA A 144 6.19 31.91 -4.63
N VAL A 145 4.90 32.15 -4.40
CA VAL A 145 4.05 31.31 -3.55
C VAL A 145 3.90 29.91 -4.12
N ALA A 146 3.67 29.78 -5.42
CA ALA A 146 3.58 28.47 -6.09
C ALA A 146 4.91 27.69 -6.05
N LEU A 147 6.05 28.39 -6.16
CA LEU A 147 7.38 27.79 -5.99
C LEU A 147 7.60 27.35 -4.55
N ASP A 148 7.23 28.15 -3.55
CA ASP A 148 7.41 27.80 -2.13
C ASP A 148 6.51 26.62 -1.73
N GLN A 149 5.27 26.58 -2.20
CA GLN A 149 4.38 25.41 -2.09
C GLN A 149 4.90 24.18 -2.85
N SER A 150 5.77 24.38 -3.83
CA SER A 150 6.36 23.30 -4.61
C SER A 150 7.66 22.75 -4.02
N ARG A 151 8.23 23.39 -2.99
CA ARG A 151 9.47 22.95 -2.35
C ARG A 151 9.26 21.62 -1.63
N VAL A 152 9.82 20.58 -2.20
CA VAL A 152 10.08 19.33 -1.49
C VAL A 152 11.34 19.57 -0.68
N ALA A 153 11.21 19.84 0.62
CA ALA A 153 12.37 19.86 1.49
C ALA A 153 12.97 18.45 1.52
N ALA A 154 14.25 18.32 1.18
CA ALA A 154 14.99 17.09 1.44
C ALA A 154 15.03 16.91 2.96
N ILE A 155 14.19 16.01 3.48
CA ILE A 155 14.27 15.60 4.89
C ILE A 155 15.56 14.79 4.99
N ALA A 156 16.57 15.34 5.66
CA ALA A 156 17.77 14.58 6.01
C ALA A 156 17.32 13.33 6.78
N PRO A 157 17.83 12.12 6.45
CA PRO A 157 17.41 10.90 7.12
C PRO A 157 17.63 11.06 8.62
N SER A 158 16.54 11.00 9.38
CA SER A 158 16.60 11.03 10.83
C SER A 158 17.34 9.77 11.30
N THR A 159 18.31 9.94 12.19
CA THR A 159 19.02 8.83 12.86
C THR A 159 18.13 8.06 13.85
N SER A 160 16.89 8.50 14.06
CA SER A 160 15.89 7.76 14.83
C SER A 160 15.26 6.66 13.98
N SER A 161 15.33 5.43 14.46
CA SER A 161 14.63 4.27 13.91
C SER A 161 13.15 4.21 14.31
N GLU A 162 12.66 5.17 15.10
CA GLU A 162 11.30 5.16 15.63
C GLU A 162 10.27 5.67 14.60
N LEU A 163 9.20 4.90 14.42
CA LEU A 163 8.14 5.22 13.47
C LEU A 163 7.29 6.40 14.00
N MET A 164 7.44 7.55 13.35
CA MET A 164 6.72 8.77 13.70
C MET A 164 5.37 8.85 13.01
N VAL A 165 4.31 9.15 13.78
CA VAL A 165 2.94 9.35 13.25
C VAL A 165 2.60 10.84 13.28
N SER A 166 2.25 11.40 12.13
CA SER A 166 1.75 12.77 12.01
C SER A 166 0.32 12.79 11.46
N SER A 167 -0.51 13.66 12.01
CA SER A 167 -1.88 13.90 11.52
C SER A 167 -1.87 15.12 10.62
N VAL A 168 -1.83 14.88 9.31
CA VAL A 168 -1.82 15.91 8.26
C VAL A 168 -2.86 15.61 7.19
N GLY A 169 -3.27 16.62 6.44
CA GLY A 169 -4.26 16.43 5.38
C GLY A 169 -5.67 16.25 5.92
N ARG A 170 -6.52 15.62 5.10
CA ARG A 170 -7.92 15.37 5.41
C ARG A 170 -8.37 14.01 4.91
N LEU A 171 -9.42 13.48 5.54
CA LEU A 171 -10.03 12.25 5.10
C LEU A 171 -10.86 12.49 3.83
N ILE A 172 -10.40 11.93 2.71
CA ILE A 172 -11.15 11.93 1.45
C ILE A 172 -12.26 10.87 1.50
N ASN A 173 -13.46 11.24 1.06
CA ASN A 173 -14.62 10.33 0.98
C ASN A 173 -14.31 9.15 0.04
N GLN A 174 -14.66 7.93 0.45
CA GLN A 174 -14.48 6.70 -0.32
C GLN A 174 -15.07 6.81 -1.74
N GLU A 175 -16.18 7.50 -1.92
CA GLU A 175 -16.85 7.70 -3.22
C GLU A 175 -15.99 8.42 -4.26
N ARG A 176 -14.91 9.07 -3.83
CA ARG A 176 -13.99 9.81 -4.69
C ARG A 176 -12.74 9.03 -5.07
N ILE A 177 -12.45 7.95 -4.37
CA ILE A 177 -11.26 7.14 -4.61
C ILE A 177 -11.38 6.40 -5.94
N PHE A 178 -10.27 6.28 -6.67
CA PHE A 178 -10.18 5.47 -7.87
C PHE A 178 -9.01 4.49 -7.82
N ASP A 179 -9.13 3.44 -8.63
CA ASP A 179 -8.07 2.50 -9.00
C ASP A 179 -7.82 2.67 -10.49
N LEU A 180 -6.58 2.49 -10.92
CA LEU A 180 -6.12 2.81 -12.25
C LEU A 180 -5.39 1.62 -12.88
N LYS A 181 -5.64 1.40 -14.17
CA LYS A 181 -4.91 0.42 -14.96
C LYS A 181 -4.47 0.99 -16.30
N THR A 182 -3.23 0.71 -16.63
CA THR A 182 -2.69 0.95 -17.97
C THR A 182 -2.63 -0.34 -18.79
N ARG A 183 -2.91 -0.22 -20.09
CA ARG A 183 -2.86 -1.33 -21.06
C ARG A 183 -2.33 -0.84 -22.40
N SER A 184 -1.63 -1.70 -23.14
CA SER A 184 -1.29 -1.38 -24.52
C SER A 184 -2.54 -1.44 -25.41
N ILE A 185 -2.70 -0.50 -26.34
CA ILE A 185 -3.77 -0.51 -27.34
C ILE A 185 -3.77 -1.81 -28.16
N ARG A 186 -2.61 -2.44 -28.33
CA ARG A 186 -2.47 -3.75 -29.00
C ARG A 186 -3.26 -4.87 -28.30
N ARG A 187 -3.50 -4.76 -26.98
CA ARG A 187 -4.37 -5.71 -26.27
C ARG A 187 -5.84 -5.51 -26.58
N LYS A 188 -6.26 -4.27 -26.84
CA LYS A 188 -7.62 -3.92 -27.25
C LYS A 188 -7.94 -4.44 -28.66
N GLU A 189 -6.95 -4.40 -29.54
CA GLU A 189 -7.04 -4.82 -30.94
C GLU A 189 -6.74 -6.32 -31.16
N ALA A 190 -6.31 -7.03 -30.12
CA ALA A 190 -5.97 -8.45 -30.22
C ALA A 190 -7.21 -9.28 -30.57
N ALA A 191 -7.01 -10.35 -31.36
CA ALA A 191 -8.08 -11.26 -31.75
C ALA A 191 -8.75 -11.96 -30.55
N THR A 192 -8.03 -12.09 -29.43
CA THR A 192 -8.58 -12.50 -28.14
C THR A 192 -8.94 -11.25 -27.34
N PHE A 193 -10.24 -10.94 -27.25
CA PHE A 193 -10.70 -9.85 -26.41
C PHE A 193 -10.44 -10.17 -24.93
N GLU A 194 -9.66 -9.31 -24.28
CA GLU A 194 -9.38 -9.38 -22.84
C GLU A 194 -10.12 -8.21 -22.16
N ASP A 195 -11.23 -8.52 -21.48
CA ASP A 195 -11.99 -7.53 -20.72
C ASP A 195 -11.21 -7.14 -19.45
N THR A 196 -10.29 -6.20 -19.62
CA THR A 196 -9.44 -5.72 -18.51
C THR A 196 -10.28 -5.19 -17.35
N PHE A 197 -11.44 -4.59 -17.61
CA PHE A 197 -12.31 -4.07 -16.56
C PHE A 197 -12.92 -5.21 -15.75
N ALA A 198 -13.51 -6.22 -16.42
CA ALA A 198 -14.08 -7.37 -15.75
C ALA A 198 -13.05 -8.13 -14.90
N GLU A 199 -11.80 -8.21 -15.36
CA GLU A 199 -10.68 -8.79 -14.59
C GLU A 199 -10.36 -8.02 -13.30
N GLN A 200 -10.65 -6.72 -13.23
CA GLN A 200 -10.40 -5.91 -12.03
C GLN A 200 -11.56 -5.94 -11.04
N LEU A 201 -12.77 -6.37 -11.42
CA LEU A 201 -13.94 -6.42 -10.51
C LEU A 201 -13.67 -7.12 -9.17
N PRO A 202 -12.97 -8.27 -9.10
CA PRO A 202 -12.61 -8.90 -7.83
C PRO A 202 -11.74 -8.00 -6.93
N ARG A 203 -10.80 -7.26 -7.52
CA ARG A 203 -9.92 -6.32 -6.79
C ARG A 203 -10.73 -5.14 -6.27
N LEU A 204 -11.58 -4.56 -7.13
CA LEU A 204 -12.46 -3.44 -6.78
C LEU A 204 -13.47 -3.84 -5.69
N TRP A 205 -13.97 -5.07 -5.71
CA TRP A 205 -14.83 -5.60 -4.63
C TRP A 205 -14.05 -5.71 -3.31
N VAL A 206 -12.82 -6.23 -3.30
CA VAL A 206 -12.03 -6.30 -2.04
C VAL A 206 -11.72 -4.91 -1.48
N SER A 207 -11.35 -3.95 -2.35
CA SER A 207 -10.97 -2.59 -1.96
C SER A 207 -12.14 -1.60 -1.90
N GLN A 208 -13.37 -2.05 -2.20
CA GLN A 208 -14.58 -1.22 -2.27
C GLN A 208 -14.36 0.11 -3.04
N VAL A 209 -13.54 0.06 -4.10
CA VAL A 209 -13.19 1.24 -4.88
C VAL A 209 -14.29 1.50 -5.93
N PRO A 210 -14.92 2.67 -5.93
CA PRO A 210 -16.09 2.95 -6.77
C PRO A 210 -15.73 3.36 -8.19
N LYS A 211 -14.54 3.92 -8.42
CA LYS A 211 -14.14 4.48 -9.72
C LYS A 211 -12.95 3.73 -10.27
N PHE A 212 -13.01 3.38 -11.55
CA PHE A 212 -11.94 2.71 -12.24
C PHE A 212 -11.51 3.52 -13.45
N ILE A 213 -10.21 3.80 -13.55
CA ILE A 213 -9.62 4.49 -14.70
C ILE A 213 -8.85 3.46 -15.53
N LEU A 214 -9.22 3.34 -16.80
CA LEU A 214 -8.52 2.51 -17.76
C LEU A 214 -7.88 3.39 -18.82
N ALA A 215 -6.55 3.36 -18.89
CA ALA A 215 -5.77 4.16 -19.82
C ALA A 215 -5.04 3.25 -20.82
N TYR A 216 -5.46 3.29 -22.08
CA TYR A 216 -4.77 2.61 -23.15
C TYR A 216 -3.64 3.47 -23.73
N HIS A 217 -2.51 2.83 -24.03
CA HIS A 217 -1.36 3.50 -24.63
C HIS A 217 -0.86 2.81 -25.91
N ASP A 218 -0.35 3.61 -26.85
CA ASP A 218 0.58 3.13 -27.88
C ASP A 218 1.99 3.60 -27.54
N ARG A 219 2.86 2.66 -27.16
CA ARG A 219 4.28 2.94 -26.79
C ARG A 219 4.48 4.12 -25.82
N GLY A 220 3.56 4.27 -24.86
CA GLY A 220 3.65 5.28 -23.79
C GLY A 220 2.85 6.56 -24.07
N ILE A 221 2.27 6.70 -25.26
CA ILE A 221 1.35 7.79 -25.59
C ILE A 221 -0.07 7.33 -25.22
N PHE A 222 -0.73 8.08 -24.34
CA PHE A 222 -2.07 7.76 -23.83
C PHE A 222 -3.10 8.67 -24.47
N GLU A 223 -3.93 8.13 -25.36
CA GLU A 223 -4.98 8.89 -26.07
C GLU A 223 -6.39 8.40 -25.72
N ASP A 224 -6.50 7.21 -25.13
CA ASP A 224 -7.77 6.59 -24.77
C ASP A 224 -7.78 6.31 -23.27
N ILE A 225 -8.32 7.28 -22.52
CA ILE A 225 -8.45 7.24 -21.06
C ILE A 225 -9.93 7.27 -20.72
N THR A 226 -10.41 6.21 -20.08
CA THR A 226 -11.80 6.09 -19.67
C THR A 226 -11.89 6.12 -18.15
N VAL A 227 -12.77 6.97 -17.61
CA VAL A 227 -13.16 6.97 -16.20
C VAL A 227 -14.54 6.31 -16.11
N LYS A 228 -14.63 5.22 -15.34
CA LYS A 228 -15.87 4.47 -15.14
C LYS A 228 -16.27 4.45 -13.68
N ASP A 229 -17.55 4.68 -13.39
CA ASP A 229 -18.17 4.31 -12.13
C ASP A 229 -18.48 2.81 -12.14
N ALA A 230 -17.82 2.05 -11.27
CA ALA A 230 -17.86 0.59 -11.22
C ALA A 230 -18.84 0.06 -10.16
N ARG A 231 -19.58 0.92 -9.45
CA ARG A 231 -20.40 0.49 -8.29
C ARG A 231 -21.45 -0.54 -8.67
N GLU A 232 -22.19 -0.33 -9.76
CA GLU A 232 -23.20 -1.28 -10.19
C GLU A 232 -22.59 -2.56 -10.79
N ASP A 233 -21.44 -2.46 -11.46
CA ASP A 233 -20.72 -3.63 -11.95
C ASP A 233 -20.21 -4.50 -10.80
N VAL A 234 -19.65 -3.91 -9.75
CA VAL A 234 -19.19 -4.63 -8.54
C VAL A 234 -20.35 -5.30 -7.82
N LYS A 235 -21.51 -4.62 -7.70
CA LYS A 235 -22.72 -5.24 -7.12
C LYS A 235 -23.25 -6.40 -7.97
N SER A 236 -23.21 -6.28 -9.30
CA SER A 236 -23.59 -7.38 -10.19
C SER A 236 -22.64 -8.56 -10.01
N TRP A 237 -21.34 -8.28 -10.04
CA TRP A 237 -20.29 -9.27 -9.85
C TRP A 237 -20.43 -9.99 -8.51
N GLU A 238 -20.73 -9.28 -7.42
CA GLU A 238 -20.96 -9.87 -6.10
C GLU A 238 -22.12 -10.87 -6.12
N ARG A 239 -23.25 -10.52 -6.75
CA ARG A 239 -24.41 -11.42 -6.88
C ARG A 239 -24.05 -12.66 -7.70
N ASP A 240 -23.34 -12.46 -8.80
CA ASP A 240 -22.92 -13.54 -9.70
C ASP A 240 -21.86 -14.45 -9.06
N GLN A 241 -21.13 -13.97 -8.06
CA GLN A 241 -20.09 -14.70 -7.33
C GLN A 241 -20.53 -15.15 -5.93
N ALA A 242 -21.84 -15.18 -5.62
CA ALA A 242 -22.33 -15.50 -4.27
C ALA A 242 -21.80 -16.84 -3.72
N ASP A 243 -21.75 -17.90 -4.53
CA ASP A 243 -21.17 -19.20 -4.11
C ASP A 243 -19.66 -19.09 -3.80
N VAL A 244 -18.91 -18.43 -4.68
CA VAL A 244 -17.47 -18.16 -4.50
C VAL A 244 -17.22 -17.37 -3.22
N LEU A 245 -18.01 -16.33 -2.97
CA LEU A 245 -17.89 -15.50 -1.77
C LEU A 245 -18.29 -16.28 -0.51
N SER A 246 -19.31 -17.15 -0.57
CA SER A 246 -19.65 -18.04 0.55
C SER A 246 -18.51 -18.99 0.89
N ARG A 247 -17.85 -19.56 -0.12
CA ARG A 247 -16.67 -20.44 0.06
C ARG A 247 -15.47 -19.67 0.59
N LEU A 248 -15.27 -18.41 0.16
CA LEU A 248 -14.24 -17.52 0.71
C LEU A 248 -14.50 -17.25 2.21
N ALA A 249 -15.74 -16.94 2.58
CA ALA A 249 -16.11 -16.73 3.98
C ALA A 249 -15.81 -17.98 4.82
N ALA A 250 -16.23 -19.17 4.35
CA ALA A 250 -15.96 -20.44 5.03
C ALA A 250 -14.46 -20.71 5.19
N LEU A 251 -13.66 -20.42 4.15
CA LEU A 251 -12.20 -20.56 4.20
C LEU A 251 -11.59 -19.61 5.24
N ILE A 252 -12.02 -18.35 5.29
CA ILE A 252 -11.49 -17.38 6.26
C ILE A 252 -11.83 -17.81 7.69
N HIS A 253 -13.06 -18.26 7.96
CA HIS A 253 -13.42 -18.83 9.27
C HIS A 253 -12.52 -20.00 9.64
N HIS A 254 -12.27 -20.92 8.69
CA HIS A 254 -11.38 -22.04 8.94
C HIS A 254 -9.94 -21.61 9.28
N ILE A 255 -9.42 -20.59 8.58
CA ILE A 255 -8.09 -20.02 8.87
C ILE A 255 -8.06 -19.38 10.27
N VAL A 256 -9.11 -18.64 10.64
CA VAL A 256 -9.27 -18.00 11.96
C VAL A 256 -9.29 -19.05 13.07
N ASP A 257 -10.10 -20.11 12.93
CA ASP A 257 -10.17 -21.19 13.92
C ASP A 257 -8.84 -21.92 14.04
N LEU A 258 -8.19 -22.18 12.90
CA LEU A 258 -6.91 -22.87 12.85
C LEU A 258 -5.83 -22.07 13.59
N VAL A 259 -5.66 -20.79 13.30
CA VAL A 259 -4.63 -19.96 13.98
C VAL A 259 -4.94 -19.78 15.47
N LYS A 260 -6.22 -19.69 15.86
CA LYS A 260 -6.63 -19.62 17.28
C LYS A 260 -6.36 -20.89 18.05
N SER A 261 -6.39 -22.05 17.39
CA SER A 261 -6.08 -23.33 18.01
C SER A 261 -4.58 -23.57 18.23
N ARG A 262 -3.71 -22.73 17.65
CA ARG A 262 -2.26 -22.89 17.74
C ARG A 262 -1.70 -22.20 18.99
N PRO A 263 -0.77 -22.83 19.72
CA PRO A 263 -0.13 -22.20 20.90
C PRO A 263 0.65 -20.92 20.59
N ASP A 264 1.28 -20.86 19.42
CA ASP A 264 2.07 -19.71 18.96
C ASP A 264 1.23 -18.63 18.28
N GLY A 265 -0.06 -18.90 18.01
CA GLY A 265 -0.95 -18.01 17.28
C GLY A 265 -0.46 -17.67 15.87
N LYS A 266 0.41 -18.49 15.25
CA LYS A 266 1.11 -18.13 14.01
C LYS A 266 1.10 -19.25 12.98
N LEU A 267 0.83 -18.92 11.72
CA LEU A 267 0.99 -19.84 10.60
C LEU A 267 1.36 -19.10 9.31
N GLU A 268 1.89 -19.82 8.33
CA GLU A 268 2.07 -19.34 6.96
C GLU A 268 1.12 -20.11 6.03
N LEU A 269 0.42 -19.38 5.17
CA LEU A 269 -0.39 -19.96 4.10
C LEU A 269 0.36 -19.88 2.78
N ARG A 270 0.39 -20.99 2.05
CA ARG A 270 1.05 -21.06 0.74
C ARG A 270 0.19 -21.77 -0.29
N HIS A 271 -0.01 -21.12 -1.43
CA HIS A 271 -0.62 -21.72 -2.60
C HIS A 271 0.44 -21.94 -3.67
N VAL A 272 0.71 -23.20 -4.02
CA VAL A 272 1.75 -23.60 -5.00
C VAL A 272 1.14 -24.12 -6.29
N LYS A 273 0.00 -24.82 -6.19
CA LYS A 273 -0.72 -25.41 -7.30
C LYS A 273 -2.21 -25.33 -7.06
N VAL A 274 -2.97 -25.20 -8.14
CA VAL A 274 -4.44 -25.16 -8.14
C VAL A 274 -5.03 -26.27 -7.25
N GLY A 275 -6.00 -25.89 -6.42
CA GLY A 275 -6.76 -26.82 -5.58
C GLY A 275 -6.14 -27.14 -4.21
N SER A 276 -4.92 -26.69 -3.90
CA SER A 276 -4.32 -26.89 -2.56
C SER A 276 -3.85 -25.58 -1.93
N LEU A 277 -4.24 -25.35 -0.69
CA LEU A 277 -3.69 -24.31 0.17
C LEU A 277 -2.96 -25.00 1.33
N GLU A 278 -1.64 -24.82 1.39
CA GLU A 278 -0.79 -25.43 2.40
C GLU A 278 -0.74 -24.54 3.65
N VAL A 279 -0.80 -25.17 4.82
CA VAL A 279 -0.55 -24.53 6.11
C VAL A 279 0.84 -24.95 6.57
N ARG A 280 1.69 -23.97 6.89
CA ARG A 280 3.07 -24.18 7.30
C ARG A 280 3.35 -23.44 8.60
N GLU A 281 4.37 -23.88 9.32
CA GLU A 281 4.93 -23.12 10.43
C GLU A 281 5.67 -21.89 9.90
N GLN A 282 5.62 -20.78 10.63
CA GLN A 282 6.41 -19.61 10.30
C GLN A 282 7.89 -19.86 10.65
N LEU A 283 8.77 -19.44 9.76
CA LEU A 283 10.21 -19.49 10.00
C LEU A 283 10.63 -18.27 10.83
N ALA A 284 11.77 -18.36 11.54
CA ALA A 284 12.24 -17.31 12.44
C ALA A 284 12.50 -15.96 11.75
N ASP A 285 12.77 -15.97 10.43
CA ASP A 285 12.97 -14.78 9.59
C ASP A 285 11.67 -14.04 9.23
N ALA A 286 10.50 -14.61 9.53
CA ALA A 286 9.21 -14.04 9.17
C ALA A 286 8.90 -12.73 9.91
N GLY A 287 9.49 -12.55 11.10
CA GLY A 287 9.21 -11.42 11.99
C GLY A 287 7.80 -11.46 12.57
N ASP A 288 7.45 -10.36 13.25
CA ASP A 288 6.15 -10.14 13.88
C ASP A 288 5.32 -9.12 13.08
N ALA A 289 3.99 -9.24 13.12
CA ALA A 289 3.12 -8.27 12.43
C ALA A 289 3.29 -6.83 12.97
N LEU A 290 3.53 -6.75 14.28
CA LEU A 290 3.61 -5.54 15.11
C LEU A 290 4.76 -5.68 16.12
N SER A 291 5.50 -4.60 16.30
CA SER A 291 6.42 -4.38 17.41
C SER A 291 5.71 -4.45 18.76
N ASP A 292 6.45 -4.74 19.83
CA ASP A 292 5.89 -4.83 21.17
C ASP A 292 5.18 -3.54 21.59
N ALA A 293 5.74 -2.38 21.24
CA ALA A 293 5.11 -1.09 21.48
C ALA A 293 3.75 -0.95 20.76
N ALA A 294 3.68 -1.31 19.48
CA ALA A 294 2.44 -1.28 18.72
C ALA A 294 1.41 -2.31 19.23
N ARG A 295 1.85 -3.49 19.69
CA ARG A 295 0.98 -4.50 20.32
C ARG A 295 0.35 -3.98 21.61
N VAL A 296 1.12 -3.29 22.46
CA VAL A 296 0.58 -2.69 23.69
C VAL A 296 -0.50 -1.65 23.37
N LEU A 297 -0.27 -0.80 22.37
CA LEU A 297 -1.28 0.19 21.94
C LEU A 297 -2.54 -0.50 21.39
N TRP A 298 -2.37 -1.54 20.57
CA TRP A 298 -3.46 -2.35 20.04
C TRP A 298 -4.27 -3.04 21.15
N ALA A 299 -3.60 -3.67 22.12
CA ALA A 299 -4.23 -4.34 23.26
C ALA A 299 -5.04 -3.36 24.13
N LYS A 300 -4.50 -2.16 24.35
CA LYS A 300 -5.17 -1.09 25.12
C LYS A 300 -6.49 -0.69 24.46
N GLU A 301 -6.46 -0.45 23.16
CA GLU A 301 -7.68 -0.04 22.43
C GLU A 301 -8.73 -1.16 22.39
N ARG A 302 -8.30 -2.41 22.30
CA ARG A 302 -9.20 -3.58 22.34
C ARG A 302 -9.69 -3.93 23.75
N GLY A 303 -9.16 -3.30 24.79
CA GLY A 303 -9.48 -3.62 26.18
C GLY A 303 -8.96 -4.99 26.63
N THR A 304 -7.94 -5.53 25.97
CA THR A 304 -7.31 -6.81 26.33
C THR A 304 -6.01 -6.65 27.13
N TYR A 305 -5.51 -5.42 27.27
CA TYR A 305 -4.29 -5.13 28.02
C TYR A 305 -4.46 -5.36 29.52
N ASP A 306 -3.63 -6.23 30.11
CA ASP A 306 -3.69 -6.64 31.52
C ASP A 306 -2.70 -5.88 32.44
N GLY A 307 -1.89 -4.97 31.90
CA GLY A 307 -1.00 -4.11 32.68
C GLY A 307 0.33 -4.72 33.09
N VAL A 308 0.66 -5.96 32.69
CA VAL A 308 1.93 -6.61 33.04
C VAL A 308 2.89 -6.53 31.85
N ALA A 309 3.77 -5.53 31.85
CA ALA A 309 4.94 -5.56 30.98
C ALA A 309 5.79 -6.77 31.37
N SER A 310 6.06 -7.71 30.46
CA SER A 310 7.01 -8.77 30.71
C SER A 310 8.41 -8.15 30.77
N GLU A 311 8.96 -8.01 31.96
CA GLU A 311 10.41 -7.92 32.14
C GLU A 311 11.01 -9.20 31.55
N ARG A 312 11.55 -9.13 30.34
CA ARG A 312 12.47 -10.17 29.85
C ARG A 312 13.84 -9.78 30.36
N ASP A 313 14.38 -10.63 31.22
CA ASP A 313 15.70 -10.53 31.83
C ASP A 313 16.78 -10.18 30.78
N ASP A 314 17.35 -8.99 30.92
CA ASP A 314 18.64 -8.65 30.35
C ASP A 314 19.72 -9.48 31.06
N LEU A 315 20.16 -10.57 30.43
CA LEU A 315 21.39 -11.25 30.82
C LEU A 315 22.55 -10.72 29.99
N ASP A 316 23.20 -9.72 30.59
CA ASP A 316 24.61 -9.36 30.46
C ASP A 316 25.51 -10.60 30.42
N TYR A 317 26.42 -10.65 29.43
CA TYR A 317 27.79 -11.12 29.61
C TYR A 317 28.66 -10.70 28.41
N GLY A 318 29.68 -9.89 28.70
CA GLY A 318 31.05 -10.19 28.25
C GLY A 318 31.66 -9.23 27.22
N GLN A 319 32.36 -8.24 27.74
CA GLN A 319 33.33 -7.37 27.06
C GLN A 319 34.67 -8.09 26.84
N ASP A 320 35.52 -7.46 26.01
CA ASP A 320 36.98 -7.63 25.82
C ASP A 320 37.39 -8.64 24.71
N ASP A 321 38.28 -8.36 23.76
CA ASP A 321 39.31 -7.33 23.61
C ASP A 321 39.68 -7.14 22.12
N ASP A 322 40.32 -5.99 21.86
CA ASP A 322 40.92 -5.45 20.64
C ASP A 322 41.90 -6.38 19.90
N ASP A 323 42.02 -6.16 18.58
CA ASP A 323 43.33 -6.04 17.92
C ASP A 323 43.16 -5.38 16.53
N ASP A 324 43.66 -4.14 16.44
CA ASP A 324 43.89 -3.33 15.24
C ASP A 324 44.99 -3.91 14.34
N GLU A 325 44.92 -3.66 13.02
CA GLU A 325 46.05 -3.16 12.21
C GLU A 325 45.63 -2.82 10.76
N ASP A 326 45.38 -1.52 10.55
CA ASP A 326 45.85 -0.62 9.48
C ASP A 326 46.11 -1.08 8.02
N ALA A 327 45.49 -0.34 7.07
CA ALA A 327 46.19 0.18 5.87
C ALA A 327 45.42 1.32 5.13
N PHE A 328 45.65 2.56 5.60
CA PHE A 328 45.76 3.87 4.92
C PHE A 328 45.30 4.12 3.45
N GLY A 329 44.68 5.30 3.23
CA GLY A 329 44.85 6.07 1.97
C GLY A 329 43.80 7.16 1.65
N TRP A 330 44.10 8.40 2.03
CA TRP A 330 43.31 9.66 1.92
C TRP A 330 43.10 10.19 0.49
N ASP A 331 42.02 10.94 0.20
CA ASP A 331 42.05 12.42 0.00
C ASP A 331 40.66 13.07 -0.26
N GLU A 332 40.59 14.36 0.04
CA GLU A 332 39.47 15.31 0.10
C GLU A 332 38.92 15.84 -1.25
N ARG A 333 37.66 16.33 -1.19
CA ARG A 333 37.02 17.40 -1.99
C ARG A 333 36.73 17.15 -3.50
N SER A 334 35.44 16.95 -3.77
CA SER A 334 34.59 17.97 -4.43
C SER A 334 33.13 17.55 -4.34
N GLU A 335 32.24 18.41 -3.84
CA GLU A 335 30.79 18.20 -3.92
C GLU A 335 30.35 18.01 -5.38
N PRO A 336 29.61 16.94 -5.73
CA PRO A 336 28.92 16.86 -7.02
C PRO A 336 27.43 17.20 -6.87
N ASP A 337 27.00 18.10 -7.74
CA ASP A 337 25.62 18.48 -8.04
C ASP A 337 24.77 17.26 -8.47
N PHE A 338 23.66 17.00 -7.77
CA PHE A 338 22.84 15.79 -7.89
C PHE A 338 21.63 15.92 -8.85
N THR A 339 21.68 16.79 -9.87
CA THR A 339 20.49 17.01 -10.73
C THR A 339 20.68 16.87 -12.25
N ALA A 340 21.75 16.25 -12.75
CA ALA A 340 21.94 16.08 -14.19
C ALA A 340 22.08 14.61 -14.61
N CYS A 341 20.94 13.89 -14.77
CA CYS A 341 20.92 12.72 -15.65
C CYS A 341 20.62 13.19 -17.08
N SER A 342 21.63 13.16 -17.96
CA SER A 342 21.44 13.38 -19.39
C SER A 342 20.72 12.19 -20.03
N ALA A 343 19.92 12.48 -21.07
CA ALA A 343 18.93 11.58 -21.66
C ALA A 343 19.50 10.41 -22.48
N ASP A 344 20.82 10.28 -22.61
CA ASP A 344 21.41 9.41 -23.64
C ASP A 344 22.06 8.11 -23.15
N ASP A 345 22.19 7.82 -21.84
CA ASP A 345 22.90 6.57 -21.41
C ASP A 345 22.44 5.89 -20.10
N CYS A 346 21.32 6.26 -19.47
CA CYS A 346 20.83 5.56 -18.26
C CYS A 346 19.59 4.70 -18.54
N GLY A 347 19.81 3.43 -18.90
CA GLY A 347 18.82 2.40 -18.63
C GLY A 347 18.76 2.20 -17.12
N TYR A 348 17.71 2.72 -16.49
CA TYR A 348 17.44 2.74 -15.04
C TYR A 348 17.95 1.48 -14.32
N CYS A 349 19.19 1.52 -13.83
CA CYS A 349 19.89 0.36 -13.28
C CYS A 349 19.89 0.35 -11.75
N GLY A 350 19.29 1.36 -11.09
CA GLY A 350 19.24 1.47 -9.63
C GLY A 350 20.62 1.43 -8.96
N ARG A 351 21.69 1.68 -9.73
CA ARG A 351 23.07 1.70 -9.26
C ARG A 351 23.77 2.94 -9.81
N CYS A 352 23.62 4.05 -9.09
CA CYS A 352 24.72 4.98 -9.00
C CYS A 352 25.28 4.80 -7.58
N SER A 353 26.34 4.00 -7.47
CA SER A 353 27.10 3.85 -6.24
C SER A 353 28.03 5.06 -6.13
N TYR A 354 27.62 6.09 -5.40
CA TYR A 354 28.50 7.03 -4.70
C TYR A 354 27.81 7.50 -3.44
#